data_AF-A0A075MTR1-F1
#
_entry.id   AF-A0A075MTR1-F1
#
_cell.length_a   1.000
_cell.length_b   1.000
_cell.length_c   1.000
_cell.angle_alpha   90.00
_cell.angle_beta   90.00
_cell.angle_gamma   90.00
#
_symmetry.space_group_name_H-M   'P 1'
#
loop_
_entity.id
_entity.type
_entity.pdbx_description
1 polymer ?
#
loop_
_entity_poly.entity_id
_entity_poly.type
_entity_poly.pdbx_seq_one_letter_code
_entity_poly.pdbx_strand_id
1 'polypeptide(L)'
;MIQFRIENLIVNILDCLDGKKVTRSYLKNAETLLSLITVQDKTECLNILKVLQHIRNSLHSNGVHNNATMSISINGCEFDFRNGQKVQSASWSHIIVALAATFEVLEKILSSSEVKAIPQPIRDHYIEQN
;
A
#
# COMPACT_ATOMS: atom_id res chain seq x y z
N MET A 1 5.59 8.33 8.69
CA MET A 1 4.78 7.88 9.84
C MET A 1 3.65 6.95 9.40
N ILE A 2 2.74 7.35 8.50
CA ILE A 2 1.59 6.51 8.10
C ILE A 2 1.92 5.33 7.17
N GLN A 3 2.75 5.53 6.14
CA GLN A 3 3.18 4.44 5.23
C GLN A 3 3.79 3.25 5.98
N PHE A 4 4.56 3.54 7.03
CA PHE A 4 5.17 2.53 7.87
C PHE A 4 4.14 1.73 8.68
N ARG A 5 3.10 2.40 9.20
CA ARG A 5 1.99 1.72 9.90
C ARG A 5 1.20 0.81 8.96
N ILE A 6 0.99 1.25 7.72
CA ILE A 6 0.34 0.46 6.67
C ILE A 6 1.19 -0.77 6.33
N GLU A 7 2.50 -0.58 6.17
CA GLU A 7 3.44 -1.68 5.93
C GLU A 7 3.39 -2.71 7.07
N ASN A 8 3.46 -2.27 8.33
CA ASN A 8 3.38 -3.16 9.49
C ASN A 8 2.04 -3.91 9.53
N LEU A 9 0.92 -3.25 9.24
CA LEU A 9 -0.39 -3.90 9.18
C LEU A 9 -0.39 -5.04 8.15
N ILE A 10 0.09 -4.79 6.94
CA ILE A 10 0.17 -5.80 5.88
C ILE A 10 1.07 -6.96 6.30
N VAL A 11 2.21 -6.66 6.91
CA VAL A 11 3.17 -7.65 7.42
C VAL A 11 2.53 -8.54 8.49
N ASN A 12 1.86 -7.96 9.47
CA ASN A 12 1.24 -8.68 10.59
C ASN A 12 0.10 -9.59 10.10
N ILE A 13 -0.71 -9.12 9.15
CA ILE A 13 -1.76 -9.94 8.52
C ILE A 13 -1.13 -11.10 7.74
N LEU A 14 -0.12 -10.82 6.92
CA LEU A 14 0.51 -11.82 6.06
C LEU A 14 1.17 -12.95 6.87
N ASP A 15 1.84 -12.60 7.96
CA ASP A 15 2.46 -13.56 8.88
C ASP A 15 1.42 -14.53 9.46
N CYS A 16 0.23 -14.03 9.79
CA CYS A 16 -0.87 -14.85 10.29
C CYS A 16 -1.54 -15.74 9.24
N LEU A 17 -1.59 -15.33 7.96
CA LEU A 17 -2.31 -16.06 6.91
C LEU A 17 -1.52 -17.20 6.28
N ASP A 18 -0.22 -17.01 6.05
CA ASP A 18 0.57 -17.93 5.21
C ASP A 18 1.80 -18.48 5.94
N GLY A 19 2.14 -17.94 7.13
CA GLY A 19 3.38 -18.28 7.84
C GLY A 19 4.65 -18.09 6.99
N LYS A 20 4.53 -17.44 5.82
CA LYS A 20 5.64 -17.20 4.91
C LYS A 20 6.52 -16.09 5.47
N LYS A 21 7.83 -16.21 5.19
CA LYS A 21 8.79 -15.15 5.50
C LYS A 21 8.40 -13.88 4.75
N VAL A 22 7.81 -12.97 5.48
CA VAL A 22 7.64 -11.56 5.13
C VAL A 22 8.95 -11.05 4.54
N THR A 23 8.85 -10.35 3.40
CA THR A 23 10.03 -9.78 2.75
C THR A 23 10.30 -8.36 3.25
N ARG A 24 11.49 -7.82 2.96
CA ARG A 24 11.79 -6.39 3.21
C ARG A 24 11.08 -5.44 2.23
N SER A 25 10.29 -5.96 1.29
CA SER A 25 9.63 -5.17 0.25
C SER A 25 8.14 -5.02 0.55
N TYR A 26 7.74 -3.81 0.94
CA TYR A 26 6.33 -3.41 1.06
C TYR A 26 5.48 -3.91 -0.11
N LEU A 27 5.95 -3.67 -1.34
CA LEU A 27 5.18 -4.01 -2.53
C LEU A 27 4.98 -5.51 -2.68
N LYS A 28 6.04 -6.31 -2.51
CA LYS A 28 5.91 -7.78 -2.57
C LYS A 28 4.99 -8.31 -1.49
N ASN A 29 5.02 -7.73 -0.28
CA ASN A 29 4.14 -8.13 0.81
C ASN A 29 2.68 -7.77 0.50
N ALA A 30 2.41 -6.59 -0.06
CA ALA A 30 1.06 -6.18 -0.49
C ALA A 30 0.52 -7.07 -1.62
N GLU A 31 1.34 -7.39 -2.62
CA GLU A 31 1.01 -8.32 -3.72
C GLU A 31 0.68 -9.71 -3.18
N THR A 32 1.52 -10.22 -2.28
CA THR A 32 1.32 -11.54 -1.66
C THR A 32 0.02 -11.57 -0.86
N LEU A 33 -0.21 -10.55 -0.02
CA LEU A 33 -1.45 -10.45 0.76
C LEU A 33 -2.69 -10.43 -0.14
N LEU A 34 -2.72 -9.58 -1.17
CA LEU A 34 -3.85 -9.52 -2.10
C LEU A 34 -4.05 -10.85 -2.86
N SER A 35 -2.98 -11.62 -3.11
CA SER A 35 -3.11 -12.94 -3.74
C SER A 35 -3.81 -13.96 -2.83
N LEU A 36 -3.68 -13.83 -1.50
CA LEU A 36 -4.19 -14.78 -0.50
C LEU A 36 -5.62 -14.52 -0.04
N ILE A 37 -6.15 -13.32 -0.29
CA ILE A 37 -7.48 -12.92 0.21
C ILE A 37 -8.48 -12.75 -0.94
N THR A 38 -9.77 -12.87 -0.64
CA THR A 38 -10.84 -12.63 -1.60
C THR A 38 -11.28 -11.17 -1.55
N VAL A 39 -10.79 -10.38 -2.52
CA VAL A 39 -11.12 -8.96 -2.72
C VAL A 39 -11.33 -8.70 -4.22
N GLN A 40 -12.33 -7.88 -4.55
CA GLN A 40 -12.57 -7.42 -5.92
C GLN A 40 -11.50 -6.42 -6.37
N ASP A 41 -11.18 -6.42 -7.66
CA ASP A 41 -10.26 -5.45 -8.28
C ASP A 41 -8.86 -5.42 -7.63
N LYS A 42 -8.27 -6.61 -7.40
CA LYS A 42 -6.94 -6.74 -6.77
C LYS A 42 -5.86 -5.88 -7.43
N THR A 43 -5.86 -5.80 -8.76
CA THR A 43 -4.92 -4.97 -9.52
C THR A 43 -5.08 -3.49 -9.18
N GLU A 44 -6.31 -3.01 -9.07
CA GLU A 44 -6.61 -1.63 -8.72
C GLU A 44 -6.23 -1.33 -7.27
N CYS A 45 -6.60 -2.22 -6.35
CA CYS A 45 -6.19 -2.13 -4.94
C CYS A 45 -4.67 -2.03 -4.80
N LEU A 46 -3.93 -2.88 -5.53
CA LEU A 46 -2.49 -2.85 -5.54
C LEU A 46 -1.94 -1.52 -6.10
N ASN A 47 -2.55 -1.01 -7.17
CA ASN A 47 -2.13 0.24 -7.77
C ASN A 47 -2.34 1.42 -6.82
N ILE A 48 -3.48 1.49 -6.13
CA ILE A 48 -3.76 2.49 -5.10
C ILE A 48 -2.71 2.41 -3.97
N LEU A 49 -2.40 1.20 -3.48
CA LEU A 49 -1.40 0.99 -2.43
C LEU A 49 0.02 1.43 -2.80
N LYS A 50 0.34 1.52 -4.11
CA LYS A 50 1.64 2.01 -4.62
C LYS A 50 1.73 3.53 -4.64
N VAL A 51 0.62 4.27 -4.76
CA VAL A 51 0.62 5.72 -5.01
C VAL A 51 1.41 6.49 -3.94
N LEU A 52 1.11 6.27 -2.66
CA LEU A 52 1.81 6.97 -1.57
C LEU A 52 3.31 6.66 -1.53
N GLN A 53 3.69 5.42 -1.86
CA GLN A 53 5.08 5.02 -1.99
C GLN A 53 5.77 5.74 -3.16
N HIS A 54 5.09 5.85 -4.32
CA HIS A 54 5.59 6.55 -5.49
C HIS A 54 5.77 8.06 -5.21
N ILE A 55 4.79 8.71 -4.57
CA ILE A 55 4.89 10.12 -4.15
C ILE A 55 6.09 10.31 -3.24
N ARG A 56 6.20 9.53 -2.16
CA ARG A 56 7.32 9.63 -1.21
C ARG A 56 8.67 9.47 -1.89
N ASN A 57 8.82 8.44 -2.73
CA ASN A 57 10.06 8.14 -3.41
C ASN A 57 10.45 9.28 -4.37
N SER A 58 9.48 9.86 -5.08
CA SER A 58 9.71 11.01 -5.95
C SER A 58 10.09 12.28 -5.17
N LEU A 59 9.43 12.57 -4.04
CA LEU A 59 9.78 13.70 -3.19
C LEU A 59 11.21 13.58 -2.62
N HIS A 60 11.62 12.37 -2.21
CA HIS A 60 13.00 12.10 -1.79
C HIS A 60 14.04 12.31 -2.91
N SER A 61 13.63 12.19 -4.18
CA SER A 61 14.49 12.40 -5.34
C SER A 61 14.24 13.77 -6.00
N ASN A 62 14.04 14.82 -5.18
CA ASN A 62 13.82 16.20 -5.65
C ASN A 62 12.66 16.33 -6.67
N GLY A 63 11.61 15.53 -6.47
CA GLY A 63 10.43 15.50 -7.33
C GLY A 63 10.56 14.63 -8.57
N VAL A 64 11.69 13.95 -8.82
CA VAL A 64 11.88 13.08 -10.00
C VAL A 64 11.46 11.65 -9.69
N HIS A 65 10.68 11.03 -10.58
CA HIS A 65 10.28 9.63 -10.45
C HIS A 65 11.30 8.69 -11.11
N ASN A 66 11.90 7.78 -10.35
CA ASN A 66 12.93 6.86 -10.88
C ASN A 66 12.50 5.40 -10.95
N ASN A 67 11.26 5.07 -10.55
CA ASN A 67 10.75 3.70 -10.60
C ASN A 67 9.99 3.45 -11.92
N ALA A 68 9.37 2.27 -12.05
CA ALA A 68 8.56 1.93 -13.21
C ALA A 68 7.41 2.92 -13.40
N THR A 69 7.16 3.28 -14.66
CA THR A 69 6.07 4.19 -15.03
C THR A 69 4.72 3.61 -14.59
N MET A 70 3.87 4.49 -14.06
CA MET A 70 2.56 4.16 -13.55
C MET A 70 1.61 5.34 -13.73
N SER A 71 0.42 5.07 -14.25
CA SER A 71 -0.65 6.05 -14.34
C SER A 71 -1.93 5.46 -13.76
N ILE A 72 -2.64 6.21 -12.92
CA ILE A 72 -3.89 5.80 -12.28
C ILE A 72 -4.76 7.03 -12.00
N SER A 73 -6.08 6.90 -12.17
CA SER A 73 -7.05 7.91 -11.78
C SER A 73 -7.79 7.46 -10.54
N ILE A 74 -7.77 8.27 -9.48
CA ILE A 74 -8.45 7.97 -8.21
C ILE A 74 -9.40 9.10 -7.91
N ASN A 75 -10.71 8.83 -7.87
CA ASN A 75 -11.76 9.81 -7.60
C ASN A 75 -11.65 11.08 -8.49
N GLY A 76 -11.30 10.89 -9.77
CA GLY A 76 -11.13 11.98 -10.75
C GLY A 76 -9.82 12.77 -10.60
N CYS A 77 -8.92 12.36 -9.69
CA CYS A 77 -7.59 12.90 -9.55
C CYS A 77 -6.59 11.99 -10.28
N GLU A 78 -5.90 12.56 -11.26
CA GLU A 78 -4.91 11.83 -12.05
C GLU A 78 -3.55 11.75 -11.34
N PHE A 79 -2.98 10.56 -11.31
CA PHE A 79 -1.63 10.30 -10.82
C PHE A 79 -0.80 9.75 -11.97
N ASP A 80 0.09 10.58 -12.52
CA ASP A 80 1.03 10.15 -13.55
C ASP A 80 2.47 10.16 -13.00
N PHE A 81 3.09 8.99 -12.95
CA PHE A 81 4.47 8.76 -12.54
C PHE A 81 5.24 8.22 -13.73
N ARG A 82 6.08 9.06 -14.36
CA ARG A 82 6.90 8.65 -15.51
C ARG A 82 8.36 8.57 -15.14
N ASN A 83 9.02 7.46 -15.49
CA ASN A 83 10.44 7.27 -15.19
C ASN A 83 11.28 8.44 -15.77
N GLY A 84 12.17 8.99 -14.94
CA GLY A 84 13.06 10.10 -15.26
C GLY A 84 12.38 11.47 -15.31
N GLN A 85 11.08 11.57 -14.99
CA GLN A 85 10.33 12.84 -15.10
C GLN A 85 9.97 13.42 -13.74
N LYS A 86 9.80 14.75 -13.69
CA LYS A 86 9.26 15.44 -12.52
C LYS A 86 7.79 15.10 -12.33
N VAL A 87 7.43 14.70 -11.12
CA VAL A 87 6.07 14.39 -10.71
C VAL A 87 5.30 15.68 -10.46
N GLN A 88 4.11 15.79 -11.06
CA GLN A 88 3.11 16.83 -10.75
C GLN A 88 2.06 16.33 -9.74
N SER A 89 1.95 15.01 -9.59
CA SER A 89 0.98 14.28 -8.76
C SER A 89 1.36 14.20 -7.27
N ALA A 90 1.89 15.29 -6.70
CA ALA A 90 2.42 15.30 -5.32
C ALA A 90 1.99 16.52 -4.49
N SER A 91 0.97 17.27 -4.95
CA SER A 91 0.37 18.34 -4.15
C SER A 91 -0.40 17.79 -2.94
N TRP A 92 -0.76 18.66 -1.99
CA TRP A 92 -1.58 18.28 -0.84
C TRP A 92 -2.90 17.59 -1.23
N SER A 93 -3.55 18.05 -2.30
CA SER A 93 -4.78 17.42 -2.81
C SER A 93 -4.52 15.98 -3.26
N HIS A 94 -3.42 15.72 -3.97
CA HIS A 94 -3.04 14.36 -4.37
C HIS A 94 -2.79 13.46 -3.16
N ILE A 95 -2.10 13.98 -2.13
CA ILE A 95 -1.79 13.23 -0.91
C ILE A 95 -3.08 12.86 -0.17
N ILE A 96 -4.03 13.80 -0.03
CA ILE A 96 -5.30 13.55 0.65
C ILE A 96 -6.12 12.49 -0.10
N VAL A 97 -6.23 12.60 -1.42
CA VAL A 97 -6.95 11.61 -2.25
C VAL A 97 -6.30 10.24 -2.15
N ALA A 98 -4.98 10.16 -2.27
CA ALA A 98 -4.25 8.90 -2.16
C ALA A 98 -4.40 8.25 -0.77
N LEU A 99 -4.40 9.04 0.31
CA LEU A 99 -4.63 8.55 1.66
C LEU A 99 -6.05 8.00 1.83
N ALA A 100 -7.06 8.74 1.38
CA ALA A 100 -8.46 8.29 1.46
C ALA A 100 -8.66 6.96 0.73
N ALA A 101 -8.22 6.87 -0.53
CA ALA A 101 -8.32 5.65 -1.31
C ALA A 101 -7.49 4.49 -0.72
N THR A 102 -6.35 4.79 -0.11
CA THR A 102 -5.57 3.77 0.62
C THR A 102 -6.37 3.20 1.78
N PHE A 103 -7.05 4.04 2.57
CA PHE A 103 -7.89 3.56 3.67
C PHE A 103 -9.08 2.73 3.19
N GLU A 104 -9.71 3.08 2.08
CA GLU A 104 -10.76 2.26 1.47
C GLU A 104 -10.23 0.88 1.07
N VAL A 105 -9.02 0.81 0.51
CA VAL A 105 -8.38 -0.48 0.20
C VAL A 105 -8.07 -1.27 1.48
N LEU A 106 -7.59 -0.62 2.53
CA LEU A 106 -7.35 -1.30 3.82
C LEU A 106 -8.63 -1.82 4.43
N GLU A 107 -9.73 -1.07 4.35
CA GLU A 107 -11.05 -1.54 4.80
C GLU A 107 -11.50 -2.79 4.04
N LYS A 108 -11.30 -2.83 2.71
CA LYS A 108 -11.58 -4.02 1.89
C LYS A 108 -10.74 -5.22 2.34
N ILE A 109 -9.44 -5.02 2.57
CA ILE A 109 -8.52 -6.07 3.05
C ILE A 109 -9.00 -6.60 4.41
N LEU A 110 -9.20 -5.70 5.38
CA LEU A 110 -9.64 -6.04 6.74
C LEU A 110 -11.04 -6.68 6.76
N SER A 111 -11.86 -6.36 5.76
CA SER A 111 -13.21 -6.91 5.64
C SER A 111 -13.27 -8.27 4.94
N SER A 112 -12.18 -8.72 4.32
CA SER A 112 -12.12 -10.02 3.66
C SER A 112 -12.33 -11.17 4.65
N SER A 113 -12.96 -12.25 4.19
CA SER A 113 -13.25 -13.43 5.01
C SER A 113 -12.02 -14.02 5.66
N GLU A 114 -10.92 -14.07 4.92
CA GLU A 114 -9.64 -14.65 5.31
C GLU A 114 -9.00 -13.84 6.44
N VAL A 115 -9.01 -12.51 6.34
CA VAL A 115 -8.47 -11.64 7.40
C VAL A 115 -9.37 -11.65 8.63
N LYS A 116 -10.71 -11.66 8.46
CA LYS A 116 -11.66 -11.78 9.58
C LYS A 116 -11.54 -13.11 10.34
N ALA A 117 -11.08 -14.16 9.67
CA ALA A 117 -10.87 -15.47 10.28
C ALA A 117 -9.61 -15.55 11.15
N ILE A 118 -8.72 -14.55 11.10
CA ILE A 118 -7.50 -14.52 11.92
C ILE A 118 -7.91 -14.38 13.41
N PRO A 119 -7.43 -15.27 14.30
CA PRO A 119 -7.65 -15.16 15.73
C PRO A 119 -7.20 -13.80 16.28
N GLN A 120 -8.05 -13.17 17.08
CA GLN A 120 -7.76 -11.87 17.66
C GLN A 120 -7.11 -11.99 19.04
N PRO A 121 -6.18 -11.10 19.41
CA PRO A 121 -5.67 -9.99 18.59
C PRO A 121 -4.64 -10.48 17.54
N ILE A 122 -4.62 -9.83 16.38
CA ILE A 122 -3.50 -9.97 15.43
C ILE A 122 -2.23 -9.47 16.15
N ARG A 123 -1.19 -10.30 16.21
CA ARG A 123 0.08 -9.95 16.87
C ARG A 123 0.76 -8.79 16.15
N ASP A 124 1.24 -7.81 16.91
CA ASP A 124 2.03 -6.69 16.37
C ASP A 124 3.51 -6.89 16.68
N HIS A 125 4.24 -7.43 15.71
CA HIS A 125 5.68 -7.70 15.83
C HIS A 125 6.53 -6.45 16.10
N TYR A 126 6.01 -5.25 15.84
CA TYR A 126 6.76 -4.02 16.06
C TYR A 126 6.71 -3.52 17.51
N ILE A 127 5.67 -3.88 18.27
CA ILE A 127 5.54 -3.51 19.68
C ILE A 127 6.42 -4.44 20.55
N GLU A 128 6.65 -5.67 20.12
CA GLU A 128 7.41 -6.68 20.87
C GLU A 128 8.95 -6.49 20.83
N GLN A 129 9.47 -5.57 19.99
CA GLN A 129 10.90 -5.30 19.85
C GLN A 129 11.39 -4.04 20.60
N ASN A 130 10.51 -3.36 21.35
CA ASN A 130 10.84 -2.24 22.23
C ASN A 130 10.51 -2.57 23.69
#